data_AF-A0A1C5GEK8-F1
#
_entry.id   AF-A0A1C5GEK8-F1
#
_cell.length_a   1.000
_cell.length_b   1.000
_cell.length_c   1.000
_cell.angle_alpha   90.00
_cell.angle_beta   90.00
_cell.angle_gamma   90.00
#
_symmetry.space_group_name_H-M   'P 1'
#
loop_
_entity.id
_entity.type
_entity.pdbx_description
1 polymer ?
#
loop_
_entity_poly.entity_id
_entity_poly.type
_entity_poly.pdbx_seq_one_letter_code
_entity_poly.pdbx_strand_id
1 'polypeptide(L)'
;MPDLLHTGAVDAGQDKGRPAHDGGLRSAVVVNPVKVADLDELRRTVHDALAAAGWPEPLWFETTVEDPGRGQTEEAVAAGVDVVFACGGDGTVMACVSGLVGTDVALAVLPQGTGNLLAANLGLSVDLAGGLEVAVERGRRLLDVGAVEDHYFTVMAGMGFDAQMLADTSETTKKRIGWPAYVVGAARHLRDRPMRVSIRIDDQQPLRRRARSVLVANVGRLQGGVRLLTEAEPDDGYLDVAVLTPRTLRHWLALGWAVVRKQDRVPRMEVFRARRVEITSNRAQPRELDGDLIEPGRTLKAEIRRRALWLCVPQPEQDPDLAEDAKAAAERGEQLIEEARRE
;
A
#
# COMPACT_ATOMS: atom_id res chain seq x y z
N MET A 1 -1.47 25.30 -32.95
CA MET A 1 -0.10 24.80 -33.10
C MET A 1 0.37 24.47 -31.70
N PRO A 2 0.22 23.22 -31.22
CA PRO A 2 0.59 22.89 -29.85
C PRO A 2 2.09 22.59 -29.79
N ASP A 3 2.76 23.28 -28.87
CA ASP A 3 4.15 23.02 -28.51
C ASP A 3 4.26 21.67 -27.78
N LEU A 4 5.09 20.80 -28.34
CA LEU A 4 5.58 19.56 -27.75
C LEU A 4 6.44 19.90 -26.53
N LEU A 5 5.89 19.70 -25.33
CA LEU A 5 6.72 19.61 -24.13
C LEU A 5 7.23 18.18 -24.00
N HIS A 6 8.54 18.06 -24.14
CA HIS A 6 9.36 16.90 -23.78
C HIS A 6 8.88 16.28 -22.46
N THR A 7 8.40 15.04 -22.55
CA THR A 7 8.44 14.06 -21.46
C THR A 7 9.91 13.83 -21.11
N GLY A 8 10.37 14.47 -20.04
CA GLY A 8 11.63 14.12 -19.41
C GLY A 8 11.54 12.68 -18.94
N ALA A 9 12.40 11.82 -19.48
CA ALA A 9 12.58 10.46 -19.03
C ALA A 9 12.77 10.44 -17.51
N VAL A 10 12.00 9.58 -16.85
CA VAL A 10 12.13 9.30 -15.42
C VAL A 10 13.53 8.73 -15.23
N ASP A 11 14.41 9.51 -14.59
CA ASP A 11 15.76 9.11 -14.23
C ASP A 11 15.61 7.97 -13.20
N ALA A 12 15.77 6.73 -13.67
CA ALA A 12 15.82 5.53 -12.86
C ALA A 12 16.87 5.79 -11.77
N GLY A 13 16.39 6.02 -10.54
CA GLY A 13 17.23 6.43 -9.43
C GLY A 13 18.39 5.48 -9.30
N GLN A 14 19.59 5.95 -9.66
CA GLN A 14 20.81 5.16 -9.66
C GLN A 14 20.96 4.45 -8.31
N ASP A 15 21.04 3.13 -8.39
CA ASP A 15 21.46 2.22 -7.32
C ASP A 15 22.77 2.75 -6.72
N LYS A 16 22.69 3.45 -5.59
CA LYS A 16 23.86 4.08 -4.97
C LYS A 16 24.69 3.00 -4.29
N GLY A 17 25.55 2.36 -5.07
CA GLY A 17 26.86 1.89 -4.63
C GLY A 17 26.89 0.73 -3.65
N ARG A 18 25.96 -0.22 -3.72
CA ARG A 18 26.21 -1.55 -3.13
C ARG A 18 27.15 -2.31 -4.08
N PRO A 19 28.27 -2.90 -3.60
CA PRO A 19 29.11 -3.73 -4.46
C PRO A 19 28.23 -4.82 -5.05
N ALA A 20 28.28 -4.99 -6.38
CA ALA A 20 27.64 -6.12 -7.03
C ALA A 20 28.18 -7.39 -6.38
N HIS A 21 27.35 -8.04 -5.56
CA HIS A 21 27.70 -9.35 -5.05
C HIS A 21 27.72 -10.28 -6.27
N ASP A 22 28.87 -10.89 -6.56
CA ASP A 22 29.02 -11.93 -7.59
C ASP A 22 28.20 -13.21 -7.27
N GLY A 23 27.50 -13.24 -6.12
CA GLY A 23 26.49 -14.23 -5.75
C GLY A 23 25.10 -13.60 -5.61
N GLY A 24 24.03 -14.43 -5.54
CA GLY A 24 22.67 -13.92 -5.38
C GLY A 24 22.45 -13.09 -4.10
N LEU A 25 21.36 -12.34 -4.08
CA LEU A 25 21.07 -11.37 -3.02
C LEU A 25 20.80 -12.08 -1.67
N ARG A 26 21.31 -11.52 -0.58
CA ARG A 26 20.99 -12.05 0.77
C ARG A 26 19.56 -11.66 1.09
N SER A 27 18.77 -12.60 1.60
CA SER A 27 17.37 -12.34 1.87
C SER A 27 16.91 -12.86 3.23
N ALA A 28 15.80 -12.31 3.70
CA ALA A 28 15.08 -12.79 4.87
C ALA A 28 13.59 -12.94 4.55
N VAL A 29 12.94 -13.91 5.19
CA VAL A 29 11.50 -14.10 5.14
C VAL A 29 10.94 -13.78 6.52
N VAL A 30 10.07 -12.77 6.59
CA VAL A 30 9.28 -12.44 7.78
C VAL A 30 7.88 -13.00 7.57
N VAL A 31 7.53 -14.05 8.31
CA VAL A 31 6.32 -14.84 8.06
C VAL A 31 5.37 -14.84 9.24
N ASN A 32 4.09 -14.60 8.95
CA ASN A 32 3.01 -14.83 9.89
C ASN A 32 2.53 -16.30 9.81
N PRO A 33 2.95 -17.16 10.75
CA PRO A 33 2.67 -18.60 10.65
C PRO A 33 1.18 -18.93 10.73
N VAL A 34 0.35 -18.05 11.33
CA VAL A 34 -1.10 -18.26 11.45
C VAL A 34 -1.82 -18.04 10.10
N LYS A 35 -1.21 -17.32 9.17
CA LYS A 35 -1.77 -17.05 7.84
C LYS A 35 -1.33 -18.06 6.78
N VAL A 36 -0.35 -18.89 7.09
CA VAL A 36 0.21 -19.89 6.17
C VAL A 36 -0.35 -21.26 6.51
N ALA A 37 -0.98 -21.93 5.54
CA ALA A 37 -1.59 -23.24 5.76
C ALA A 37 -0.55 -24.35 5.98
N ASP A 38 0.54 -24.32 5.21
CA ASP A 38 1.67 -25.25 5.30
C ASP A 38 2.97 -24.46 5.23
N LEU A 39 3.60 -24.27 6.40
CA LEU A 39 4.84 -23.50 6.52
C LEU A 39 6.04 -24.25 5.93
N ASP A 40 6.03 -25.59 5.97
CA ASP A 40 7.12 -26.39 5.45
C ASP A 40 7.09 -26.42 3.91
N GLU A 41 5.89 -26.45 3.31
CA GLU A 41 5.73 -26.25 1.87
C GLU A 41 6.15 -24.85 1.43
N LEU A 42 5.78 -23.80 2.19
CA LEU A 42 6.25 -22.44 1.90
C LEU A 42 7.77 -22.36 1.96
N ARG A 43 8.39 -22.90 3.01
CA ARG A 43 9.85 -22.92 3.17
C ARG A 43 10.55 -23.60 2.00
N ARG A 44 10.09 -24.79 1.62
CA ARG A 44 10.62 -25.52 0.46
C ARG A 44 10.45 -24.72 -0.82
N THR A 45 9.25 -24.22 -1.10
CA THR A 45 8.97 -23.48 -2.33
C THR A 45 9.83 -22.22 -2.46
N VAL A 46 9.98 -21.45 -1.38
CA VAL A 46 10.84 -20.26 -1.36
C VAL A 46 12.32 -20.64 -1.51
N HIS A 47 12.77 -21.67 -0.79
CA HIS A 47 14.13 -22.17 -0.90
C HIS A 47 14.46 -22.60 -2.34
N ASP A 48 13.62 -23.43 -2.94
CA ASP A 48 13.86 -24.01 -4.27
C ASP A 48 13.86 -22.90 -5.34
N ALA A 49 12.91 -21.96 -5.27
CA ALA A 49 12.86 -20.80 -6.16
C ALA A 49 14.11 -19.91 -6.06
N LEU A 50 14.56 -19.60 -4.85
CA LEU A 50 15.75 -18.77 -4.63
C LEU A 50 17.03 -19.50 -5.04
N ALA A 51 17.14 -20.80 -4.75
CA ALA A 51 18.27 -21.63 -5.14
C ALA A 51 18.40 -21.73 -6.68
N ALA A 52 17.28 -21.94 -7.39
CA ALA A 52 17.23 -21.94 -8.85
C ALA A 52 17.69 -20.59 -9.44
N ALA A 53 17.38 -19.48 -8.76
CA ALA A 53 17.85 -18.14 -9.11
C ALA A 53 19.31 -17.84 -8.67
N GLY A 54 20.00 -18.79 -8.04
CA GLY A 54 21.38 -18.63 -7.55
C GLY A 54 21.51 -17.78 -6.28
N TRP A 55 20.43 -17.62 -5.51
CA TRP A 55 20.43 -16.90 -4.24
C TRP A 55 20.78 -17.83 -3.07
N PRO A 56 21.48 -17.33 -2.04
CA PRO A 56 21.72 -18.10 -0.82
C PRO A 56 20.41 -18.36 -0.07
N GLU A 57 20.43 -19.36 0.83
CA GLU A 57 19.29 -19.67 1.70
C GLU A 57 18.87 -18.44 2.51
N PRO A 58 17.56 -18.09 2.54
CA PRO A 58 17.07 -16.95 3.27
C PRO A 58 17.10 -17.17 4.79
N LEU A 59 17.27 -16.08 5.54
CA LEU A 59 17.01 -16.08 6.98
C LEU A 59 15.50 -16.16 7.23
N TRP A 60 15.06 -16.89 8.25
CA TRP A 60 13.64 -17.05 8.58
C TRP A 60 13.30 -16.43 9.93
N PHE A 61 12.28 -15.57 9.93
CA PHE A 61 11.75 -14.94 11.13
C PHE A 61 10.23 -15.13 11.18
N GLU A 62 9.75 -15.81 12.22
CA GLU A 62 8.32 -15.95 12.46
C GLU A 62 7.82 -14.79 13.32
N THR A 63 6.71 -14.18 12.93
CA THR A 63 6.06 -13.10 13.69
C THR A 63 5.36 -13.67 14.92
N THR A 64 5.16 -12.82 15.93
CA THR A 64 4.40 -13.16 17.13
C THR A 64 3.12 -12.31 17.22
N VAL A 65 2.31 -12.54 18.25
CA VAL A 65 1.13 -11.69 18.50
C VAL A 65 1.57 -10.31 18.98
N GLU A 66 2.65 -10.27 19.76
CA GLU A 66 3.23 -9.06 20.35
C GLU A 66 4.02 -8.23 19.32
N ASP A 67 4.65 -8.90 18.35
CA ASP A 67 5.38 -8.28 17.26
C ASP A 67 4.97 -8.89 15.90
N PRO A 68 4.11 -8.19 15.15
CA PRO A 68 3.56 -8.70 13.89
C PRO A 68 4.52 -8.65 12.71
N GLY A 69 5.80 -8.27 12.92
CA GLY A 69 6.84 -8.31 11.90
C GLY A 69 7.86 -7.18 11.94
N ARG A 70 7.71 -6.18 12.80
CA ARG A 70 8.58 -4.99 12.80
C ARG A 70 9.95 -5.35 13.37
N GLY A 71 10.00 -5.95 14.56
CA GLY A 71 11.27 -6.32 15.18
C GLY A 71 12.01 -7.38 14.37
N GLN A 72 11.30 -8.36 13.81
CA GLN A 72 11.89 -9.35 12.91
C GLN A 72 12.52 -8.72 11.66
N THR A 73 11.88 -7.68 11.12
CA THR A 73 12.41 -6.92 9.99
C THR A 73 13.64 -6.11 10.40
N GLU A 74 13.62 -5.45 11.55
CA GLU A 74 14.78 -4.72 12.09
C GLU A 74 15.97 -5.66 12.34
N GLU A 75 15.73 -6.89 12.83
CA GLU A 75 16.73 -7.95 12.95
C GLU A 75 17.30 -8.38 11.59
N ALA A 76 16.45 -8.57 10.59
CA ALA A 76 16.87 -8.90 9.22
C ALA A 76 17.75 -7.80 8.62
N VAL A 77 17.35 -6.52 8.78
CA VAL A 77 18.14 -5.37 8.33
C VAL A 77 19.51 -5.36 9.03
N ALA A 78 19.56 -5.57 10.34
CA ALA A 78 20.81 -5.66 11.10
C ALA A 78 21.71 -6.83 10.65
N ALA A 79 21.12 -7.93 10.16
CA ALA A 79 21.83 -9.06 9.57
C ALA A 79 22.43 -8.77 8.18
N GLY A 80 22.14 -7.59 7.60
CA GLY A 80 22.70 -7.10 6.34
C GLY A 80 22.10 -7.77 5.10
N VAL A 81 20.80 -8.07 5.14
CA VAL A 81 20.08 -8.59 3.95
C VAL A 81 19.90 -7.49 2.89
N ASP A 82 19.60 -7.90 1.68
CA ASP A 82 19.27 -7.05 0.54
C ASP A 82 17.75 -6.96 0.33
N VAL A 83 17.03 -8.04 0.64
CA VAL A 83 15.59 -8.19 0.41
C VAL A 83 14.92 -8.81 1.63
N VAL A 84 13.79 -8.25 2.05
CA VAL A 84 12.87 -8.83 3.03
C VAL A 84 11.60 -9.24 2.32
N PHE A 85 11.29 -10.53 2.36
CA PHE A 85 10.02 -11.10 1.92
C PHE A 85 9.01 -11.04 3.08
N ALA A 86 7.96 -10.24 2.92
CA ALA A 86 6.86 -10.16 3.88
C ALA A 86 5.77 -11.21 3.53
N CYS A 87 5.74 -12.31 4.28
CA CYS A 87 4.80 -13.41 4.13
C CYS A 87 3.64 -13.28 5.12
N GLY A 88 2.56 -12.59 4.73
CA GLY A 88 1.43 -12.39 5.64
C GLY A 88 0.28 -11.59 5.04
N GLY A 89 -0.60 -11.11 5.92
CA GLY A 89 -1.64 -10.14 5.55
C GLY A 89 -1.15 -8.69 5.67
N ASP A 90 -2.06 -7.74 5.47
CA ASP A 90 -1.77 -6.29 5.45
C ASP A 90 -1.00 -5.81 6.70
N GLY A 91 -1.40 -6.26 7.89
CA GLY A 91 -0.70 -5.89 9.13
C GLY A 91 0.76 -6.37 9.18
N THR A 92 1.07 -7.57 8.68
CA THR A 92 2.45 -8.08 8.62
C THR A 92 3.26 -7.30 7.59
N VAL A 93 2.66 -6.99 6.43
CA VAL A 93 3.29 -6.17 5.39
C VAL A 93 3.60 -4.77 5.92
N MET A 94 2.65 -4.11 6.59
CA MET A 94 2.84 -2.78 7.17
C MET A 94 3.83 -2.76 8.35
N ALA A 95 3.91 -3.83 9.12
CA ALA A 95 4.96 -4.01 10.14
C ALA A 95 6.36 -4.09 9.50
N CYS A 96 6.49 -4.83 8.39
CA CYS A 96 7.74 -4.88 7.61
C CYS A 96 8.07 -3.51 7.00
N VAL A 97 7.09 -2.83 6.39
CA VAL A 97 7.27 -1.45 5.89
C VAL A 97 7.83 -0.55 6.99
N SER A 98 7.27 -0.62 8.20
CA SER A 98 7.71 0.22 9.31
C SER A 98 9.17 -0.04 9.73
N GLY A 99 9.67 -1.27 9.58
CA GLY A 99 11.07 -1.63 9.83
C GLY A 99 12.01 -1.29 8.67
N LEU A 100 11.49 -1.14 7.44
CA LEU A 100 12.28 -0.87 6.22
C LEU A 100 12.34 0.60 5.82
N VAL A 101 11.40 1.42 6.27
CA VAL A 101 11.36 2.85 5.93
C VAL A 101 12.68 3.54 6.30
N GLY A 102 13.31 4.16 5.30
CA GLY A 102 14.59 4.85 5.42
C GLY A 102 15.83 3.94 5.31
N THR A 103 15.64 2.65 5.03
CA THR A 103 16.72 1.69 4.77
C THR A 103 16.91 1.45 3.27
N ASP A 104 18.05 0.84 2.90
CA ASP A 104 18.33 0.41 1.53
C ASP A 104 17.87 -1.04 1.23
N VAL A 105 17.14 -1.66 2.16
CA VAL A 105 16.65 -3.04 2.03
C VAL A 105 15.30 -3.03 1.30
N ALA A 106 15.17 -3.85 0.26
CA ALA A 106 13.95 -3.92 -0.54
C ALA A 106 12.90 -4.82 0.11
N LEU A 107 11.64 -4.42 0.02
CA LEU A 107 10.48 -5.21 0.40
C LEU A 107 9.99 -6.02 -0.81
N ALA A 108 9.82 -7.32 -0.65
CA ALA A 108 9.04 -8.16 -1.56
C ALA A 108 7.79 -8.66 -0.82
N VAL A 109 6.61 -8.47 -1.40
CA VAL A 109 5.34 -8.88 -0.76
C VAL A 109 5.01 -10.30 -1.22
N LEU A 110 4.89 -11.23 -0.27
CA LEU A 110 4.39 -12.58 -0.47
C LEU A 110 3.00 -12.70 0.18
N PRO A 111 1.93 -12.32 -0.54
CA PRO A 111 0.62 -12.12 0.05
C PRO A 111 -0.02 -13.44 0.52
N GLN A 112 -0.39 -13.47 1.80
CA GLN A 112 -1.13 -14.57 2.44
C GLN A 112 -2.44 -14.07 3.10
N GLY A 113 -2.81 -12.81 2.84
CA GLY A 113 -4.02 -12.16 3.34
C GLY A 113 -5.16 -12.12 2.33
N THR A 114 -6.34 -11.70 2.79
CA THR A 114 -7.52 -11.47 1.94
C THR A 114 -7.57 -10.06 1.32
N GLY A 115 -6.91 -9.08 1.94
CA GLY A 115 -6.92 -7.68 1.51
C GLY A 115 -5.76 -7.33 0.59
N ASN A 116 -4.54 -7.68 0.99
CA ASN A 116 -3.26 -7.45 0.28
C ASN A 116 -3.20 -6.04 -0.33
N LEU A 117 -3.54 -5.04 0.47
CA LEU A 117 -3.80 -3.66 0.07
C LEU A 117 -2.64 -3.05 -0.70
N LEU A 118 -1.41 -3.20 -0.21
CA LEU A 118 -0.22 -2.68 -0.91
C LEU A 118 -0.09 -3.30 -2.31
N ALA A 119 -0.09 -4.63 -2.38
CA ALA A 119 0.02 -5.35 -3.65
C ALA A 119 -1.14 -5.01 -4.59
N ALA A 120 -2.39 -5.05 -4.11
CA ALA A 120 -3.58 -4.80 -4.90
C ALA A 120 -3.67 -3.35 -5.43
N ASN A 121 -3.26 -2.35 -4.65
CA ASN A 121 -3.34 -0.94 -5.07
C ASN A 121 -2.18 -0.55 -6.01
N LEU A 122 -1.01 -1.17 -5.84
CA LEU A 122 0.09 -1.06 -6.80
C LEU A 122 -0.09 -1.97 -8.02
N GLY A 123 -1.04 -2.90 -7.97
CA GLY A 123 -1.31 -3.84 -9.05
C GLY A 123 -0.32 -4.98 -9.14
N LEU A 124 0.48 -5.25 -8.09
CA LEU A 124 1.37 -6.40 -8.01
C LEU A 124 0.59 -7.71 -7.95
N SER A 125 1.25 -8.81 -8.32
CA SER A 125 0.61 -10.11 -8.21
C SER A 125 0.26 -10.44 -6.75
N VAL A 126 -0.83 -11.17 -6.59
CA VAL A 126 -1.39 -11.57 -5.29
C VAL A 126 -1.16 -13.04 -4.97
N ASP A 127 -0.26 -13.69 -5.71
CA ASP A 127 0.17 -15.06 -5.48
C ASP A 127 1.66 -15.12 -5.09
N LEU A 128 2.06 -16.24 -4.48
CA LEU A 128 3.42 -16.50 -4.02
C LEU A 128 4.45 -16.46 -5.15
N ALA A 129 4.08 -16.97 -6.33
CA ALA A 129 4.96 -17.11 -7.47
C ALA A 129 5.34 -15.74 -8.05
N GLY A 130 4.36 -14.87 -8.27
CA GLY A 130 4.60 -13.50 -8.73
C GLY A 130 5.42 -12.68 -7.74
N GLY A 131 5.24 -12.88 -6.42
CA GLY A 131 6.04 -12.20 -5.41
C GLY A 131 7.52 -12.65 -5.38
N LEU A 132 7.78 -13.93 -5.62
CA LEU A 132 9.14 -14.49 -5.75
C LEU A 132 9.80 -14.02 -7.04
N GLU A 133 9.09 -14.11 -8.17
CA GLU A 133 9.59 -13.69 -9.49
C GLU A 133 10.06 -12.24 -9.49
N VAL A 134 9.23 -11.35 -8.97
CA VAL A 134 9.50 -9.92 -8.89
C VAL A 134 10.77 -9.62 -8.08
N ALA A 135 11.06 -10.40 -7.04
CA ALA A 135 12.30 -10.27 -6.29
C ALA A 135 13.51 -10.80 -7.10
N VAL A 136 13.35 -11.94 -7.78
CA VAL A 136 14.39 -12.59 -8.58
C VAL A 136 14.78 -11.77 -9.81
N GLU A 137 13.80 -11.15 -10.49
CA GLU A 137 14.00 -10.23 -11.62
C GLU A 137 14.79 -8.97 -11.23
N ARG A 138 14.91 -8.70 -9.92
CA ARG A 138 15.60 -7.54 -9.32
C ARG A 138 15.01 -6.19 -9.73
N GLY A 139 13.79 -6.15 -10.24
CA GLY A 139 13.07 -4.90 -10.47
C GLY A 139 12.76 -4.22 -9.13
N ARG A 140 13.12 -2.94 -8.99
CA ARG A 140 12.95 -2.17 -7.75
C ARG A 140 12.46 -0.77 -8.05
N ARG A 141 11.50 -0.30 -7.26
CA ARG A 141 11.03 1.08 -7.27
C ARG A 141 11.14 1.67 -5.88
N LEU A 142 11.65 2.89 -5.79
CA LEU A 142 11.78 3.60 -4.54
C LEU A 142 10.54 4.47 -4.32
N LEU A 143 9.68 4.04 -3.41
CA LEU A 143 8.39 4.66 -3.15
C LEU A 143 8.47 5.70 -2.05
N ASP A 144 7.59 6.68 -2.14
CA ASP A 144 7.24 7.54 -1.03
C ASP A 144 6.28 6.82 -0.08
N VAL A 145 6.33 7.19 1.20
CA VAL A 145 5.50 6.62 2.26
C VAL A 145 4.87 7.73 3.07
N GLY A 146 3.58 7.63 3.37
CA GLY A 146 2.91 8.54 4.27
C GLY A 146 3.22 8.22 5.73
N ALA A 147 3.44 9.24 6.55
CA ALA A 147 3.70 9.10 7.99
C ALA A 147 2.66 9.85 8.80
N VAL A 148 2.10 9.20 9.82
CA VAL A 148 1.19 9.78 10.81
C VAL A 148 1.70 9.41 12.20
N GLU A 149 2.18 10.42 12.95
CA GLU A 149 2.82 10.19 14.25
C GLU A 149 3.99 9.20 14.08
N ASP A 150 3.97 8.06 14.79
CA ASP A 150 4.99 7.00 14.69
C ASP A 150 4.61 5.85 13.74
N HIS A 151 3.52 6.02 12.99
CA HIS A 151 2.98 5.01 12.07
C HIS A 151 3.15 5.42 10.62
N TYR A 152 3.20 4.44 9.73
CA TYR A 152 3.30 4.64 8.30
C TYR A 152 2.05 4.12 7.58
N PHE A 153 1.81 4.66 6.39
CA PHE A 153 0.84 4.17 5.43
C PHE A 153 1.43 4.26 4.03
N THR A 154 1.11 3.28 3.20
CA THR A 154 1.60 3.15 1.82
C THR A 154 0.52 3.48 0.80
N VAL A 155 -0.76 3.34 1.15
CA VAL A 155 -1.90 3.57 0.27
C VAL A 155 -2.63 4.84 0.66
N MET A 156 -3.21 4.90 1.87
CA MET A 156 -3.92 6.07 2.36
C MET A 156 -4.11 6.11 3.87
N ALA A 157 -4.35 7.32 4.37
CA ALA A 157 -4.92 7.59 5.68
C ALA A 157 -6.30 8.23 5.53
N GLY A 158 -7.18 7.94 6.50
CA GLY A 158 -8.57 8.38 6.48
C GLY A 158 -9.00 9.03 7.79
N MET A 159 -9.85 10.05 7.70
CA MET A 159 -10.59 10.59 8.83
C MET A 159 -12.05 10.80 8.45
N GLY A 160 -12.96 10.12 9.16
CA GLY A 160 -14.40 10.31 9.01
C GLY A 160 -15.16 9.11 8.54
N PHE A 161 -15.97 9.30 7.49
CA PHE A 161 -16.95 8.32 7.04
C PHE A 161 -16.35 6.98 6.60
N ASP A 162 -15.20 6.99 5.92
CA ASP A 162 -14.40 5.82 5.54
C ASP A 162 -13.94 5.02 6.77
N ALA A 163 -13.26 5.66 7.72
CA ALA A 163 -12.88 5.06 8.99
C ALA A 163 -14.09 4.63 9.84
N GLN A 164 -15.22 5.35 9.79
CA GLN A 164 -16.47 4.94 10.46
C GLN A 164 -16.99 3.64 9.86
N MET A 165 -17.04 3.52 8.53
CA MET A 165 -17.45 2.29 7.87
C MET A 165 -16.56 1.11 8.27
N LEU A 166 -15.26 1.34 8.38
CA LEU A 166 -14.30 0.32 8.81
C LEU A 166 -14.53 -0.09 10.27
N ALA A 167 -14.74 0.87 11.18
CA ALA A 167 -15.04 0.65 12.60
C ALA A 167 -16.33 -0.15 12.82
N ASP A 168 -17.35 0.08 12.01
CA ASP A 168 -18.64 -0.60 12.11
C ASP A 168 -18.67 -1.96 11.36
N THR A 169 -17.60 -2.30 10.64
CA THR A 169 -17.45 -3.60 9.97
C THR A 169 -16.80 -4.61 10.92
N SER A 170 -17.60 -5.51 11.51
CA SER A 170 -17.05 -6.59 12.36
C SER A 170 -16.24 -7.60 11.53
N GLU A 171 -15.14 -8.13 12.10
CA GLU A 171 -14.35 -9.22 11.49
C GLU A 171 -15.20 -10.45 11.14
N THR A 172 -16.30 -10.66 11.87
CA THR A 172 -17.26 -11.75 11.66
C THR A 172 -18.13 -11.56 10.41
N THR A 173 -18.30 -10.33 9.93
CA THR A 173 -19.09 -10.01 8.73
C THR A 173 -18.23 -10.11 7.45
N LYS A 174 -16.91 -9.94 7.55
CA LYS A 174 -15.95 -10.12 6.45
C LYS A 174 -15.97 -11.53 5.84
N LYS A 175 -16.30 -12.57 6.62
CA LYS A 175 -16.19 -13.98 6.18
C LYS A 175 -17.48 -14.63 5.62
N ARG A 176 -18.66 -14.00 5.72
CA ARG A 176 -19.93 -14.74 5.48
C ARG A 176 -20.94 -14.15 4.49
N ILE A 177 -20.92 -12.84 4.15
CA ILE A 177 -22.09 -12.21 3.50
C ILE A 177 -21.77 -11.41 2.21
N GLY A 178 -20.49 -11.16 1.89
CA GLY A 178 -20.10 -10.45 0.67
C GLY A 178 -20.54 -8.98 0.60
N TRP A 179 -20.30 -8.34 -0.57
CA TRP A 179 -20.51 -6.90 -0.87
C TRP A 179 -21.82 -6.28 -0.35
N PRO A 180 -23.00 -6.95 -0.33
CA PRO A 180 -24.26 -6.32 0.08
C PRO A 180 -24.29 -5.84 1.54
N ALA A 181 -23.60 -6.51 2.48
CA ALA A 181 -23.57 -6.09 3.88
C ALA A 181 -22.78 -4.78 4.09
N TYR A 182 -21.70 -4.58 3.33
CA TYR A 182 -20.92 -3.34 3.31
C TYR A 182 -21.76 -2.15 2.87
N VAL A 183 -22.63 -2.33 1.87
CA VAL A 183 -23.53 -1.27 1.36
C VAL A 183 -24.60 -0.90 2.39
N VAL A 184 -25.18 -1.87 3.11
CA VAL A 184 -26.19 -1.61 4.14
C VAL A 184 -25.57 -0.96 5.38
N GLY A 185 -24.36 -1.37 5.78
CA GLY A 185 -23.58 -0.71 6.83
C GLY A 185 -23.28 0.75 6.46
N ALA A 186 -22.72 0.98 5.27
CA ALA A 186 -22.45 2.31 4.73
C ALA A 186 -23.71 3.20 4.74
N ALA A 187 -24.86 2.65 4.32
CA ALA A 187 -26.13 3.36 4.21
C ALA A 187 -26.62 3.98 5.53
N ARG A 188 -26.33 3.33 6.68
CA ARG A 188 -26.70 3.86 8.00
C ARG A 188 -25.95 5.14 8.32
N HIS A 189 -24.68 5.21 7.92
CA HIS A 189 -23.82 6.36 8.20
C HIS A 189 -23.98 7.48 7.18
N LEU A 190 -24.59 7.26 6.01
CA LEU A 190 -24.75 8.30 4.97
C LEU A 190 -25.49 9.56 5.45
N ARG A 191 -26.31 9.43 6.51
CA ARG A 191 -27.07 10.54 7.12
C ARG A 191 -26.37 11.23 8.29
N ASP A 192 -25.20 10.75 8.68
CA ASP A 192 -24.48 11.32 9.82
C ASP A 192 -24.11 12.79 9.59
N ARG A 193 -23.92 13.52 10.68
CA ARG A 193 -23.58 14.95 10.60
C ARG A 193 -22.18 15.13 10.00
N PRO A 194 -22.01 15.99 8.97
CA PRO A 194 -20.70 16.36 8.46
C PRO A 194 -19.78 16.86 9.58
N MET A 195 -18.52 16.49 9.52
CA MET A 195 -17.48 17.03 10.39
C MET A 195 -17.14 18.47 9.98
N ARG A 196 -16.91 19.33 10.97
CA ARG A 196 -16.34 20.67 10.72
C ARG A 196 -14.84 20.53 10.88
N VAL A 197 -14.11 20.64 9.78
CA VAL A 197 -12.67 20.46 9.74
C VAL A 197 -11.97 21.74 9.32
N SER A 198 -10.81 21.96 9.93
CA SER A 198 -9.79 22.91 9.49
C SER A 198 -8.66 22.08 8.89
N ILE A 199 -8.37 22.29 7.61
CA ILE A 199 -7.38 21.53 6.85
C ILE A 199 -6.26 22.51 6.49
N ARG A 200 -5.06 22.26 7.02
CA ARG A 200 -3.86 23.02 6.67
C ARG A 200 -3.02 22.17 5.73
N ILE A 201 -2.72 22.73 4.56
CA ILE A 201 -1.91 22.11 3.51
C ILE A 201 -0.57 22.83 3.51
N ASP A 202 0.49 22.10 3.77
CA ASP A 202 1.85 22.61 3.97
C ASP A 202 1.85 23.80 4.95
N ASP A 203 2.44 24.92 4.53
CA ASP A 203 2.51 26.16 5.29
C ASP A 203 1.43 27.19 4.90
N GLN A 204 0.40 26.74 4.17
CA GLN A 204 -0.69 27.61 3.74
C GLN A 204 -1.71 27.88 4.86
N GLN A 205 -2.56 28.88 4.64
CA GLN A 205 -3.64 29.20 5.58
C GLN A 205 -4.68 28.05 5.68
N PRO A 206 -5.16 27.70 6.89
CA PRO A 206 -6.10 26.61 7.03
C PRO A 206 -7.45 26.85 6.32
N LEU A 207 -7.87 25.86 5.54
CA LEU A 207 -9.16 25.82 4.86
C LEU A 207 -10.22 25.24 5.80
N ARG A 208 -11.30 25.98 6.03
CA ARG A 208 -12.45 25.45 6.76
C ARG A 208 -13.43 24.76 5.82
N ARG A 209 -13.79 23.51 6.15
CA ARG A 209 -14.72 22.69 5.36
C ARG A 209 -15.73 21.96 6.25
N ARG A 210 -16.87 21.61 5.65
CA ARG A 210 -17.85 20.68 6.21
C ARG A 210 -17.78 19.38 5.42
N ALA A 211 -16.89 18.49 5.83
CA ALA A 211 -16.59 17.25 5.13
C ALA A 211 -17.41 16.08 5.71
N ARG A 212 -17.58 15.03 4.93
CA ARG A 212 -18.02 13.70 5.40
C ARG A 212 -16.83 12.81 5.68
N SER A 213 -15.80 12.94 4.86
CA SER A 213 -14.53 12.24 4.95
C SER A 213 -13.44 13.16 4.41
N VAL A 214 -12.25 13.03 4.99
CA VAL A 214 -11.01 13.55 4.41
C VAL A 214 -10.07 12.35 4.26
N LEU A 215 -9.65 12.09 3.03
CA LEU A 215 -8.68 11.06 2.70
C LEU A 215 -7.35 11.73 2.39
N VAL A 216 -6.25 11.09 2.77
CA VAL A 216 -4.88 11.49 2.45
C VAL A 216 -4.23 10.28 1.78
N ALA A 217 -4.13 10.31 0.47
CA ALA A 217 -3.70 9.16 -0.33
C ALA A 217 -2.27 9.34 -0.85
N ASN A 218 -1.52 8.24 -0.86
CA ASN A 218 -0.23 8.10 -1.53
C ASN A 218 -0.38 7.36 -2.87
N VAL A 219 -1.39 6.51 -3.00
CA VAL A 219 -1.72 5.80 -4.25
C VAL A 219 -3.11 6.19 -4.72
N GLY A 220 -3.27 6.42 -6.02
CA GLY A 220 -4.54 6.85 -6.61
C GLY A 220 -5.61 5.78 -6.81
N ARG A 221 -5.23 4.52 -6.61
CA ARG A 221 -6.08 3.34 -6.80
C ARG A 221 -6.68 2.89 -5.48
N LEU A 222 -7.88 2.32 -5.59
CA LEU A 222 -8.55 1.54 -4.57
C LEU A 222 -8.56 0.06 -4.98
N GLN A 223 -8.80 -0.81 -4.01
CA GLN A 223 -9.04 -2.24 -4.26
C GLN A 223 -10.08 -2.46 -5.37
N GLY A 224 -9.80 -3.40 -6.28
CA GLY A 224 -10.62 -3.68 -7.46
C GLY A 224 -10.28 -2.83 -8.69
N GLY A 225 -9.13 -2.14 -8.70
CA GLY A 225 -8.61 -1.42 -9.87
C GLY A 225 -9.29 -0.08 -10.15
N VAL A 226 -10.09 0.41 -9.20
CA VAL A 226 -10.82 1.67 -9.34
C VAL A 226 -9.89 2.84 -9.00
N ARG A 227 -9.62 3.74 -9.95
CA ARG A 227 -8.86 4.97 -9.70
C ARG A 227 -9.80 6.02 -9.07
N LEU A 228 -9.58 6.34 -7.79
CA LEU A 228 -10.28 7.43 -7.11
C LEU A 228 -9.57 8.77 -7.37
N LEU A 229 -8.25 8.75 -7.42
CA LEU A 229 -7.39 9.92 -7.63
C LEU A 229 -6.49 9.63 -8.82
N THR A 230 -6.85 10.15 -9.99
CA THR A 230 -6.21 9.75 -11.25
C THR A 230 -4.76 10.20 -11.37
N GLU A 231 -4.38 11.27 -10.66
CA GLU A 231 -3.05 11.91 -10.71
C GLU A 231 -2.12 11.49 -9.54
N ALA A 232 -2.59 10.66 -8.62
CA ALA A 232 -1.80 10.27 -7.44
C ALA A 232 -0.80 9.16 -7.81
N GLU A 233 0.48 9.47 -7.72
CA GLU A 233 1.59 8.58 -8.01
C GLU A 233 2.43 8.30 -6.75
N PRO A 234 2.87 7.06 -6.51
CA PRO A 234 3.50 6.67 -5.26
C PRO A 234 4.96 7.15 -5.08
N ASP A 235 5.51 7.91 -6.02
CA ASP A 235 6.91 8.39 -6.03
C ASP A 235 7.08 9.83 -6.53
N ASP A 236 6.00 10.62 -6.59
CA ASP A 236 6.00 12.02 -7.03
C ASP A 236 6.41 13.03 -5.93
N GLY A 237 6.43 12.56 -4.67
CA GLY A 237 6.75 13.29 -3.46
C GLY A 237 5.63 14.16 -2.90
N TYR A 238 4.38 13.81 -3.18
CA TYR A 238 3.17 14.45 -2.67
C TYR A 238 2.17 13.42 -2.14
N LEU A 239 1.30 13.88 -1.26
CA LEU A 239 0.07 13.20 -0.85
C LEU A 239 -1.11 13.93 -1.49
N ASP A 240 -2.09 13.17 -1.96
CA ASP A 240 -3.35 13.68 -2.47
C ASP A 240 -4.42 13.71 -1.37
N VAL A 241 -4.83 14.91 -1.02
CA VAL A 241 -5.83 15.19 0.03
C VAL A 241 -7.20 15.34 -0.60
N ALA A 242 -8.04 14.32 -0.49
CA ALA A 242 -9.40 14.33 -1.01
C ALA A 242 -10.41 14.71 0.09
N VAL A 243 -11.14 15.81 -0.10
CA VAL A 243 -12.18 16.28 0.81
C VAL A 243 -13.55 15.94 0.23
N LEU A 244 -14.21 14.95 0.81
CA LEU A 244 -15.52 14.49 0.37
C LEU A 244 -16.63 15.27 1.10
N THR A 245 -17.49 15.95 0.33
CA THR A 245 -18.61 16.76 0.86
C THR A 245 -20.03 16.31 0.43
N PRO A 246 -20.32 15.00 0.18
CA PRO A 246 -21.68 14.57 -0.14
C PRO A 246 -22.64 14.82 1.04
N ARG A 247 -23.92 15.06 0.75
CA ARG A 247 -24.94 15.44 1.75
C ARG A 247 -26.19 14.57 1.71
N THR A 248 -26.38 13.86 0.61
CA THR A 248 -27.59 13.08 0.33
C THR A 248 -27.16 11.79 -0.36
N LEU A 249 -28.02 10.77 -0.33
CA LEU A 249 -27.79 9.51 -1.04
C LEU A 249 -27.52 9.74 -2.54
N ARG A 250 -28.21 10.70 -3.16
CA ARG A 250 -27.97 11.09 -4.57
C ARG A 250 -26.56 11.63 -4.80
N HIS A 251 -25.99 12.40 -3.87
CA HIS A 251 -24.60 12.86 -3.98
C HIS A 251 -23.61 11.70 -3.89
N TRP A 252 -23.87 10.73 -3.02
CA TRP A 252 -23.04 9.52 -2.92
C TRP A 252 -23.11 8.66 -4.17
N LEU A 253 -24.30 8.46 -4.73
CA LEU A 253 -24.47 7.76 -6.00
C LEU A 253 -23.76 8.48 -7.15
N ALA A 254 -23.87 9.81 -7.22
CA ALA A 254 -23.18 10.59 -8.25
C ALA A 254 -21.65 10.51 -8.12
N LEU A 255 -21.13 10.52 -6.89
CA LEU A 255 -19.70 10.33 -6.63
C LEU A 255 -19.24 8.94 -7.10
N GLY A 256 -19.92 7.87 -6.66
CA GLY A 256 -19.58 6.51 -7.07
C GLY A 256 -19.67 6.31 -8.59
N TRP A 257 -20.66 6.91 -9.23
CA TRP A 257 -20.82 6.86 -10.69
C TRP A 257 -19.71 7.59 -11.45
N ALA A 258 -19.27 8.75 -10.96
CA ALA A 258 -18.17 9.50 -11.55
C ALA A 258 -16.85 8.73 -11.45
N VAL A 259 -16.61 8.07 -10.32
CA VAL A 259 -15.45 7.20 -10.08
C VAL A 259 -15.47 5.98 -11.01
N VAL A 260 -16.60 5.27 -11.12
CA VAL A 260 -16.73 4.13 -12.05
C VAL A 260 -16.53 4.55 -13.51
N ARG A 261 -16.99 5.75 -13.89
CA ARG A 261 -16.80 6.31 -15.23
C ARG A 261 -15.42 6.95 -15.46
N LYS A 262 -14.51 6.88 -14.49
CA LYS A 262 -13.16 7.49 -14.56
C LYS A 262 -13.22 8.97 -14.99
N GLN A 263 -14.18 9.72 -14.46
CA GLN A 263 -14.30 11.14 -14.76
C GLN A 263 -13.17 11.93 -14.10
N ASP A 264 -12.53 12.83 -14.85
CA ASP A 264 -11.47 13.70 -14.33
C ASP A 264 -11.91 14.53 -13.13
N ARG A 265 -13.20 14.90 -13.08
CA ARG A 265 -13.79 15.67 -12.00
C ARG A 265 -14.91 14.92 -11.31
N VAL A 266 -14.63 14.45 -10.09
CA VAL A 266 -15.62 13.79 -9.24
C VAL A 266 -16.48 14.84 -8.51
N PRO A 267 -17.82 14.82 -8.65
CA PRO A 267 -18.70 15.75 -7.95
C PRO A 267 -18.56 15.66 -6.43
N ARG A 268 -18.58 16.81 -5.75
CA ARG A 268 -18.49 16.92 -4.27
C ARG A 268 -17.17 16.41 -3.69
N MET A 269 -16.12 16.32 -4.50
CA MET A 269 -14.76 16.04 -4.09
C MET A 269 -13.89 17.25 -4.43
N GLU A 270 -13.16 17.76 -3.44
CA GLU A 270 -12.04 18.69 -3.65
C GLU A 270 -10.76 17.88 -3.47
N VAL A 271 -9.79 18.03 -4.37
CA VAL A 271 -8.47 17.35 -4.29
C VAL A 271 -7.39 18.42 -4.19
N PHE A 272 -6.44 18.21 -3.28
CA PHE A 272 -5.28 19.06 -3.09
C PHE A 272 -4.02 18.21 -3.00
N ARG A 273 -2.87 18.72 -3.44
CA ARG A 273 -1.58 18.06 -3.22
C ARG A 273 -0.87 18.71 -2.04
N ALA A 274 -0.24 17.90 -1.21
CA ALA A 274 0.42 18.33 0.02
C ALA A 274 1.67 17.50 0.28
N ARG A 275 2.73 18.11 0.83
CA ARG A 275 3.82 17.36 1.47
C ARG A 275 3.50 17.09 2.92
N ARG A 276 2.79 18.02 3.56
CA ARG A 276 2.32 17.93 4.93
C ARG A 276 0.87 18.38 4.99
N VAL A 277 0.04 17.62 5.69
CA VAL A 277 -1.35 17.99 5.92
C VAL A 277 -1.71 17.84 7.40
N GLU A 278 -2.37 18.86 7.95
CA GLU A 278 -2.95 18.81 9.28
C GLU A 278 -4.46 19.01 9.20
N ILE A 279 -5.19 17.97 9.57
CA ILE A 279 -6.66 17.97 9.63
C ILE A 279 -7.06 18.07 11.09
N THR A 280 -7.76 19.12 11.46
CA THR A 280 -8.31 19.31 12.81
C THR A 280 -9.83 19.35 12.77
N SER A 281 -10.47 18.41 13.44
CA SER A 281 -11.92 18.31 13.58
C SER A 281 -12.42 18.94 14.89
N ASN A 282 -13.65 19.45 14.84
CA ASN A 282 -14.30 20.05 16.01
C ASN A 282 -14.67 19.03 17.10
N ARG A 283 -14.62 17.73 16.81
CA ARG A 283 -14.89 16.61 17.72
C ARG A 283 -14.01 15.41 17.33
N ALA A 284 -13.85 14.44 18.21
CA ALA A 284 -13.16 13.20 17.88
C ALA A 284 -13.84 12.49 16.70
N GLN A 285 -13.04 11.97 15.78
CA GLN A 285 -13.46 11.20 14.62
C GLN A 285 -12.68 9.89 14.57
N PRO A 286 -13.27 8.82 14.04
CA PRO A 286 -12.51 7.65 13.62
C PRO A 286 -11.44 8.03 12.61
N ARG A 287 -10.30 7.34 12.71
CA ARG A 287 -9.13 7.50 11.87
C ARG A 287 -8.63 6.13 11.45
N GLU A 288 -8.04 6.03 10.27
CA GLU A 288 -7.49 4.78 9.75
C GLU A 288 -6.23 5.02 8.93
N LEU A 289 -5.39 3.99 8.84
CA LEU A 289 -4.18 3.91 8.02
C LEU A 289 -4.25 2.59 7.26
N ASP A 290 -4.26 2.62 5.93
CA ASP A 290 -4.30 1.44 5.06
C ASP A 290 -5.32 0.36 5.50
N GLY A 291 -6.54 0.76 5.86
CA GLY A 291 -7.59 -0.19 6.26
C GLY A 291 -7.49 -0.71 7.70
N ASP A 292 -6.56 -0.19 8.51
CA ASP A 292 -6.43 -0.46 9.94
C ASP A 292 -6.81 0.77 10.78
N LEU A 293 -7.64 0.55 11.81
CA LEU A 293 -8.13 1.63 12.67
C LEU A 293 -7.06 2.04 13.68
N ILE A 294 -6.81 3.34 13.75
CA ILE A 294 -6.02 3.95 14.84
C ILE A 294 -6.95 4.61 15.85
N GLU A 295 -6.41 5.00 17.00
CA GLU A 295 -7.20 5.65 18.05
C GLU A 295 -8.01 6.84 17.51
N PRO A 296 -9.32 6.94 17.82
CA PRO A 296 -10.12 8.08 17.40
C PRO A 296 -9.53 9.39 17.92
N GLY A 297 -9.41 10.37 17.03
CA GLY A 297 -8.69 11.60 17.32
C GLY A 297 -9.41 12.84 16.80
N ARG A 298 -9.07 13.99 17.36
CA ARG A 298 -9.48 15.29 16.79
C ARG A 298 -8.56 15.74 15.66
N THR A 299 -7.37 15.16 15.58
CA THR A 299 -6.30 15.58 14.67
C THR A 299 -5.79 14.39 13.86
N LEU A 300 -5.50 14.63 12.58
CA LEU A 300 -4.72 13.74 11.73
C LEU A 300 -3.64 14.59 11.09
N LYS A 301 -2.38 14.28 11.40
CA LYS A 301 -1.20 14.97 10.87
C LYS A 301 -0.45 13.98 10.01
N ALA A 302 -0.50 14.16 8.71
CA ALA A 302 0.19 13.30 7.76
C ALA A 302 1.31 14.08 7.06
N GLU A 303 2.43 13.41 6.82
CA GLU A 303 3.59 13.96 6.11
C GLU A 303 4.17 12.91 5.17
N ILE A 304 4.60 13.32 3.99
CA ILE A 304 5.26 12.43 3.03
C ILE A 304 6.72 12.21 3.43
N ARG A 305 7.14 10.95 3.50
CA ARG A 305 8.53 10.51 3.52
C ARG A 305 8.92 10.15 2.11
N ARG A 306 9.61 11.08 1.45
CA ARG A 306 10.03 10.89 0.06
C ARG A 306 11.04 9.76 -0.05
N ARG A 307 10.90 8.92 -1.07
CA ARG A 307 11.88 7.92 -1.50
C ARG A 307 12.37 7.08 -0.31
N ALA A 308 11.42 6.54 0.43
CA ALA A 308 11.63 6.01 1.76
C ALA A 308 11.53 4.48 1.83
N LEU A 309 10.92 3.82 0.83
CA LEU A 309 10.76 2.38 0.81
C LEU A 309 11.14 1.80 -0.56
N TRP A 310 12.15 0.94 -0.59
CA TRP A 310 12.41 0.13 -1.77
C TRP A 310 11.39 -1.01 -1.85
N LEU A 311 10.67 -1.10 -2.95
CA LEU A 311 9.73 -2.18 -3.22
C LEU A 311 10.19 -2.96 -4.46
N CYS A 312 10.22 -4.29 -4.35
CA CYS A 312 10.38 -5.17 -5.48
C CYS A 312 9.13 -5.08 -6.38
N VAL A 313 9.35 -4.80 -7.65
CA VAL A 313 8.31 -4.67 -8.68
C VAL A 313 8.75 -5.43 -9.94
N PRO A 314 7.83 -5.86 -10.84
CA PRO A 314 8.22 -6.44 -12.13
C PRO A 314 9.25 -5.55 -12.83
N GLN A 315 10.19 -6.14 -13.57
CA GLN A 315 11.28 -5.40 -14.20
C GLN A 315 10.77 -4.13 -14.90
N PRO A 316 11.27 -2.94 -14.52
CA PRO A 316 10.76 -1.67 -15.02
C PRO A 316 11.25 -1.46 -16.45
N GLU A 317 10.57 -2.03 -17.43
CA GLU A 317 10.96 -1.82 -18.83
C GLU A 317 9.99 -0.97 -19.65
N GLN A 318 8.68 -0.85 -19.37
CA GLN A 318 7.81 -0.19 -20.37
C GLN A 318 6.69 0.76 -19.88
N ASP A 319 6.23 0.74 -18.61
CA ASP A 319 5.13 1.62 -18.17
C ASP A 319 5.28 2.15 -16.71
N PRO A 320 4.98 3.44 -16.42
CA PRO A 320 4.89 3.95 -15.05
C PRO A 320 3.83 3.25 -14.17
N ASP A 321 2.88 2.55 -14.80
CA ASP A 321 1.80 1.80 -14.17
C ASP A 321 2.16 0.32 -13.90
N LEU A 322 2.51 0.02 -12.65
CA LEU A 322 2.88 -1.33 -12.18
C LEU A 322 1.80 -2.43 -12.38
N ALA A 323 0.54 -2.07 -12.70
CA ALA A 323 -0.52 -3.05 -12.91
C ALA A 323 -0.55 -3.64 -14.33
N GLU A 324 0.09 -3.01 -15.32
CA GLU A 324 0.10 -3.58 -16.68
C GLU A 324 1.02 -4.82 -16.76
N ASP A 325 2.11 -4.84 -15.98
CA ASP A 325 3.14 -5.88 -16.04
C ASP A 325 2.92 -7.07 -15.07
N ALA A 326 2.05 -6.92 -14.09
CA ALA A 326 1.93 -7.89 -13.00
C ALA A 326 1.40 -9.27 -13.41
N LYS A 327 0.53 -9.33 -14.43
CA LYS A 327 0.04 -10.62 -14.95
C LYS A 327 1.16 -11.41 -15.62
N ALA A 328 2.02 -10.73 -16.38
CA ALA A 328 3.16 -11.37 -17.04
C ALA A 328 4.20 -11.84 -16.03
N ALA A 329 4.41 -11.08 -14.94
CA ALA A 329 5.29 -11.49 -13.84
C ALA A 329 4.75 -12.72 -13.08
N ALA A 330 3.44 -12.81 -12.84
CA ALA A 330 2.82 -13.99 -12.22
C ALA A 330 3.03 -15.26 -13.05
N GLU A 331 2.81 -15.19 -14.37
CA GLU A 331 2.98 -16.33 -15.29
C GLU A 331 4.44 -16.82 -15.35
N ARG A 332 5.42 -15.91 -15.24
CA ARG A 332 6.84 -16.29 -15.17
C ARG A 332 7.21 -16.91 -13.82
N GLY A 333 6.69 -16.37 -12.72
CA GLY A 333 6.90 -16.95 -11.39
C GLY A 333 6.38 -18.38 -11.25
N GLU A 334 5.23 -18.69 -11.88
CA GLU A 334 4.71 -20.06 -11.90
C GLU A 334 5.68 -21.02 -12.63
N GLN A 335 6.28 -20.57 -13.74
CA GLN A 335 7.30 -21.34 -14.48
C GLN A 335 8.56 -21.55 -13.64
N LEU A 336 9.02 -20.52 -12.95
CA LEU A 336 10.19 -20.61 -12.05
C LEU A 336 9.96 -21.64 -10.93
N ILE A 337 8.77 -21.63 -10.31
CA ILE A 337 8.40 -22.64 -9.30
C ILE A 337 8.32 -24.04 -9.91
N GLU A 338 7.77 -24.17 -11.12
CA GLU A 338 7.63 -25.47 -11.79
C GLU A 338 8.98 -26.07 -12.20
N GLU A 339 9.89 -25.25 -12.71
CA GLU A 339 11.26 -25.65 -13.06
C GLU A 339 12.04 -26.09 -11.83
N ALA A 340 11.96 -25.33 -10.74
CA ALA A 340 12.62 -25.67 -9.47
C ALA A 340 12.12 -27.00 -8.87
N ARG A 341 10.88 -27.41 -9.14
CA ARG A 341 10.31 -28.69 -8.68
C ARG A 341 10.74 -29.90 -9.52
N ARG A 342 11.34 -29.69 -10.70
CA ARG A 342 11.74 -30.77 -11.61
C ARG A 342 13.21 -31.17 -11.46
N GLU A 343 14.03 -30.34 -10.81
CA GLU A 343 15.43 -30.62 -10.45
C GLU A 343 15.55 -31.33 -9.09
#